data_AF-A0A2E8WB68-F1
#
_entry.id   AF-A0A2E8WB68-F1
#
_cell.length_a   1.000
_cell.length_b   1.000
_cell.length_c   1.000
_cell.angle_alpha   90.00
_cell.angle_beta   90.00
_cell.angle_gamma   90.00
#
_symmetry.space_group_name_H-M   'P 1'
#
loop_
_entity.id
_entity.type
_entity.pdbx_description
1 polymer ?
#
loop_
_entity_poly.entity_id
_entity_poly.type
_entity_poly.pdbx_seq_one_letter_code
_entity_poly.pdbx_strand_id
1 'polypeptide(L)'
;MVVALVKFVRTPSTPSNKWQARVRLARDIAEKTPPDVRVGAFWPDGLAQFSGRPVIPLDGIAGSPDYFRDYVRSGSELEYLVRGQAYLSIRLPNDVDNHLRSTRTPASWTKVGQIRLRELEDVKKETVSARTFGPSGEGWYLVRLSPEDR
;
A
#
# COMPACT_ATOMS: atom_id res chain seq x y z
N MET A 1 10.71 23.25 -43.18
CA MET A 1 10.02 23.80 -41.99
C MET A 1 9.76 22.62 -41.05
N VAL A 2 10.52 22.50 -39.96
CA VAL A 2 10.40 21.37 -39.02
C VAL A 2 9.53 21.81 -37.85
N VAL A 3 8.33 21.23 -37.73
CA VAL A 3 7.44 21.46 -36.59
C VAL A 3 7.93 20.61 -35.43
N ALA A 4 8.55 21.24 -34.44
CA ALA A 4 8.93 20.57 -33.20
C ALA A 4 7.66 20.25 -32.41
N LEU A 5 7.36 18.95 -32.28
CA LEU A 5 6.27 18.45 -31.45
C LEU A 5 6.71 18.55 -29.98
N VAL A 6 6.35 19.65 -29.31
CA VAL A 6 6.59 19.79 -27.86
C VAL A 6 5.64 18.85 -27.13
N LYS A 7 6.13 17.67 -26.76
CA LYS A 7 5.45 16.80 -25.80
C LYS A 7 5.49 17.49 -24.43
N PHE A 8 4.40 18.14 -24.05
CA PHE A 8 4.16 18.54 -22.67
C PHE A 8 4.09 17.28 -21.80
N VAL A 9 5.21 16.89 -21.21
CA VAL A 9 5.22 15.93 -20.12
C VAL A 9 4.62 16.65 -18.92
N ARG A 10 3.33 16.41 -18.65
CA ARG A 10 2.71 16.88 -17.40
C ARG A 10 3.43 16.19 -16.25
N THR A 11 4.30 16.94 -15.56
CA THR A 11 4.84 16.50 -14.28
C THR A 11 3.65 16.28 -13.34
N PRO A 12 3.47 15.08 -12.76
CA PRO A 12 2.36 14.84 -11.86
C PRO A 12 2.46 15.83 -10.70
N SER A 13 1.45 16.69 -10.54
CA SER A 13 1.42 17.65 -9.44
C SER A 13 1.49 16.90 -8.11
N THR A 14 2.26 17.38 -7.14
CA THR A 14 2.20 16.84 -5.78
C THR A 14 0.75 16.93 -5.28
N PRO A 15 0.15 15.85 -4.76
CA PRO A 15 -1.24 15.89 -4.29
C PRO A 15 -1.38 16.92 -3.16
N SER A 16 -2.44 17.74 -3.21
CA SER A 16 -2.62 18.81 -2.22
C SER A 16 -3.06 18.32 -0.85
N ASN A 17 -3.53 17.06 -0.74
CA ASN A 17 -3.91 16.43 0.51
C ASN A 17 -3.85 14.89 0.46
N LYS A 18 -4.02 14.28 1.64
CA LYS A 18 -3.97 12.82 1.88
C LYS A 18 -5.03 12.04 1.10
N TRP A 19 -6.18 12.66 0.81
CA TRP A 19 -7.26 12.03 0.07
C TRP A 19 -6.94 11.95 -1.42
N GLN A 20 -6.49 13.05 -2.03
CA GLN A 20 -6.05 13.06 -3.43
C GLN A 20 -4.90 12.08 -3.67
N ALA A 21 -3.94 12.01 -2.74
CA ALA A 21 -2.87 11.02 -2.79
C ALA A 21 -3.41 9.58 -2.83
N ARG A 22 -4.40 9.26 -1.98
CA ARG A 22 -5.04 7.94 -1.93
C ARG A 22 -5.82 7.61 -3.21
N VAL A 23 -6.60 8.55 -3.75
CA VAL A 23 -7.34 8.36 -5.01
C VAL A 23 -6.38 8.12 -6.18
N ARG A 24 -5.26 8.86 -6.23
CA ARG A 24 -4.24 8.65 -7.27
C ARG A 24 -3.53 7.30 -7.12
N LEU A 25 -3.26 6.86 -5.89
CA LEU A 25 -2.70 5.54 -5.64
C LEU A 25 -3.70 4.43 -6.03
N ALA A 26 -5.01 4.62 -5.83
CA ALA A 26 -6.01 3.68 -6.29
C ALA A 26 -5.98 3.47 -7.82
N ARG A 27 -5.72 4.53 -8.59
CA ARG A 27 -5.51 4.41 -10.04
C ARG A 27 -4.24 3.64 -10.38
N ASP A 28 -3.15 3.86 -9.63
CA ASP A 28 -1.91 3.07 -9.80
C ASP A 28 -2.14 1.57 -9.58
N ILE A 29 -3.05 1.17 -8.67
CA ILE A 29 -3.38 -0.24 -8.46
C ILE A 29 -3.90 -0.86 -9.76
N ALA A 30 -4.83 -0.19 -10.43
CA ALA A 30 -5.37 -0.67 -11.71
C ALA A 30 -4.32 -0.72 -12.83
N GLU A 31 -3.45 0.30 -12.88
CA GLU A 31 -2.47 0.48 -13.96
C GLU A 31 -1.19 -0.36 -13.80
N LYS A 32 -0.81 -0.70 -12.56
CA LYS A 32 0.53 -1.25 -12.24
C LYS A 32 0.51 -2.61 -11.57
N THR A 33 -0.66 -3.22 -11.41
CA THR A 33 -0.79 -4.56 -10.81
C THR A 33 -1.55 -5.48 -11.77
N PRO A 34 -1.11 -6.75 -11.96
CA PRO A 34 -1.85 -7.71 -12.79
C PRO A 34 -3.29 -7.91 -12.26
N PRO A 35 -4.28 -8.20 -13.12
CA PRO A 35 -5.71 -8.23 -12.76
C PRO A 35 -6.07 -9.21 -11.63
N ASP A 36 -5.38 -10.35 -11.55
CA ASP A 36 -5.73 -11.44 -10.64
C ASP A 36 -4.89 -11.45 -9.35
N VAL A 37 -4.02 -10.47 -9.14
CA VAL A 37 -3.22 -10.39 -7.92
C VAL A 37 -4.04 -9.90 -6.73
N ARG A 38 -3.63 -10.36 -5.56
CA ARG A 38 -4.22 -9.95 -4.29
C ARG A 38 -3.73 -8.56 -3.93
N VAL A 39 -4.66 -7.65 -3.67
CA VAL A 39 -4.36 -6.30 -3.17
C VAL A 39 -4.96 -6.16 -1.78
N GLY A 40 -4.14 -5.89 -0.78
CA GLY A 40 -4.57 -5.65 0.60
C GLY A 40 -4.43 -4.18 0.98
N ALA A 41 -5.30 -3.71 1.87
CA ALA A 41 -5.17 -2.39 2.46
C ALA A 41 -5.72 -2.35 3.88
N PHE A 42 -5.05 -1.58 4.73
CA PHE A 42 -5.69 -1.06 5.93
C PHE A 42 -6.55 0.12 5.45
N TRP A 43 -7.87 0.03 5.64
CA TRP A 43 -8.88 0.96 5.14
C TRP A 43 -9.06 0.79 3.62
N PRO A 44 -9.84 -0.20 3.15
CA PRO A 44 -9.92 -0.55 1.73
C PRO A 44 -10.91 0.27 0.91
N ASP A 45 -11.98 0.83 1.50
CA ASP A 45 -13.15 1.32 0.76
C ASP A 45 -12.83 2.24 -0.42
N GLY A 46 -12.13 3.35 -0.16
CA GLY A 46 -11.75 4.29 -1.22
C GLY A 46 -10.82 3.67 -2.26
N LEU A 47 -9.98 2.71 -1.88
CA LEU A 47 -9.08 2.06 -2.83
C LEU A 47 -9.85 1.11 -3.74
N ALA A 48 -10.77 0.30 -3.20
CA ALA A 48 -11.61 -0.59 -3.99
C ALA A 48 -12.47 0.20 -5.00
N GLN A 49 -13.14 1.25 -4.54
CA GLN A 49 -14.01 2.07 -5.38
C GLN A 49 -13.25 2.74 -6.54
N PHE A 50 -12.09 3.37 -6.27
CA PHE A 50 -11.38 4.15 -7.31
C PHE A 50 -10.42 3.32 -8.16
N SER A 51 -10.02 2.13 -7.72
CA SER A 51 -9.23 1.20 -8.53
C SER A 51 -10.09 0.30 -9.42
N GLY A 52 -11.36 0.08 -9.06
CA GLY A 52 -12.19 -0.94 -9.70
C GLY A 52 -11.71 -2.36 -9.45
N ARG A 53 -10.88 -2.57 -8.40
CA ARG A 53 -10.30 -3.86 -8.04
C ARG A 53 -10.83 -4.33 -6.68
N PRO A 54 -11.02 -5.64 -6.47
CA PRO A 54 -11.21 -6.18 -5.14
C PRO A 54 -10.01 -5.84 -4.26
N VAL A 55 -10.25 -5.22 -3.10
CA VAL A 55 -9.21 -4.92 -2.10
C VAL A 55 -9.55 -5.66 -0.81
N ILE A 56 -8.61 -6.47 -0.35
CA ILE A 56 -8.74 -7.25 0.88
C ILE A 56 -8.63 -6.29 2.09
N PRO A 57 -9.67 -6.20 2.93
CA PRO A 57 -9.62 -5.46 4.19
C PRO A 57 -8.63 -6.13 5.13
N LEU A 58 -7.63 -5.37 5.60
CA LEU A 58 -6.65 -5.84 6.61
C LEU A 58 -6.90 -5.27 8.00
N ASP A 59 -7.85 -4.36 8.15
CA ASP A 59 -8.20 -3.70 9.42
C ASP A 59 -9.17 -4.52 10.28
N GLY A 60 -9.66 -5.65 9.78
CA GLY A 60 -10.60 -6.52 10.49
C GLY A 60 -12.01 -5.92 10.66
N ILE A 61 -12.30 -4.77 10.07
CA ILE A 61 -13.61 -4.10 10.18
C ILE A 61 -14.67 -4.81 9.33
N ALA A 62 -14.25 -5.45 8.24
CA ALA A 62 -15.16 -6.15 7.33
C ALA A 62 -15.50 -7.57 7.81
N GLY A 63 -16.66 -7.70 8.47
CA GLY A 63 -17.71 -8.72 8.27
C GLY A 63 -17.43 -10.22 8.39
N SER A 64 -16.18 -10.69 8.52
CA SER A 64 -15.86 -12.12 8.68
C SER A 64 -15.27 -12.40 10.05
N PRO A 65 -16.08 -12.98 10.99
CA PRO A 65 -15.59 -13.37 12.31
C PRO A 65 -14.41 -14.33 12.25
N ASP A 66 -14.36 -15.21 11.25
CA ASP A 66 -13.28 -16.18 11.08
C ASP A 66 -11.99 -15.50 10.64
N TYR A 67 -12.05 -14.57 9.68
CA TYR A 67 -10.89 -13.76 9.32
C TYR A 67 -10.34 -12.98 10.51
N PHE A 68 -11.23 -12.35 11.28
CA PHE A 68 -10.82 -11.61 12.47
C PHE A 68 -10.15 -12.52 13.51
N ARG A 69 -10.76 -13.67 13.79
CA ARG A 69 -10.28 -14.64 14.79
C ARG A 69 -8.93 -15.24 14.39
N ASP A 70 -8.80 -15.66 13.13
CA ASP A 70 -7.69 -16.49 12.68
C ASP A 70 -6.47 -15.67 12.26
N TYR A 71 -6.67 -14.43 11.81
CA TYR A 71 -5.61 -13.59 11.25
C TYR A 71 -5.46 -12.23 11.92
N VAL A 72 -6.55 -11.51 12.21
CA VAL A 72 -6.44 -10.15 12.80
C VAL A 72 -6.02 -10.21 14.26
N ARG A 73 -6.66 -11.09 15.02
CA ARG A 73 -6.36 -11.27 16.45
C ARG A 73 -4.95 -11.78 16.69
N SER A 74 -4.44 -12.63 15.80
CA SER A 74 -3.08 -13.19 15.85
C SER A 74 -2.02 -12.25 15.28
N GLY A 75 -2.41 -11.24 14.49
CA GLY A 75 -1.48 -10.35 13.81
C GLY A 75 -0.89 -10.89 12.50
N SER A 76 -1.55 -11.90 11.92
CA SER A 76 -1.14 -12.61 10.71
C SER A 76 -1.86 -12.08 9.45
N GLU A 77 -2.38 -10.84 9.46
CA GLU A 77 -3.16 -10.30 8.34
C GLU A 77 -2.33 -10.17 7.07
N LEU A 78 -1.05 -9.82 7.21
CA LEU A 78 -0.11 -9.74 6.09
C LEU A 78 0.33 -11.12 5.60
N GLU A 79 0.46 -12.11 6.48
CA GLU A 79 0.74 -13.49 6.07
C GLU A 79 -0.41 -14.06 5.23
N TYR A 80 -1.66 -13.75 5.60
CA TYR A 80 -2.83 -14.09 4.80
C TYR A 80 -2.78 -13.48 3.40
N LEU A 81 -2.29 -12.23 3.30
CA LEU A 81 -2.14 -11.53 2.03
C LEU A 81 -1.06 -12.17 1.15
N VAL A 82 0.08 -12.57 1.72
CA VAL A 82 1.31 -13.01 1.02
C VAL A 82 1.33 -14.51 0.68
N ARG A 83 0.17 -15.19 0.63
CA ARG A 83 0.05 -16.58 0.11
C ARG A 83 0.27 -16.69 -1.41
N GLY A 84 1.14 -15.86 -1.98
CA GLY A 84 1.43 -15.65 -3.40
C GLY A 84 1.98 -14.24 -3.62
N GLN A 85 2.10 -13.81 -4.88
CA GLN A 85 2.42 -12.41 -5.18
C GLN A 85 1.25 -11.51 -4.75
N ALA A 86 1.55 -10.55 -3.91
CA ALA A 86 0.54 -9.63 -3.38
C ALA A 86 1.02 -8.19 -3.38
N TYR A 87 0.07 -7.27 -3.30
CA TYR A 87 0.32 -5.84 -3.20
C TYR A 87 -0.34 -5.29 -1.95
N LEU A 88 0.37 -4.45 -1.22
CA LEU A 88 -0.11 -3.77 -0.04
C LEU A 88 -0.20 -2.27 -0.32
N SER A 89 -1.39 -1.69 -0.13
CA SER A 89 -1.55 -0.24 -0.06
C SER A 89 -1.52 0.20 1.40
N ILE A 90 -0.56 1.06 1.75
CA ILE A 90 -0.35 1.51 3.13
C ILE A 90 0.10 2.97 3.20
N ARG A 91 -0.31 3.68 4.26
CA ARG A 91 0.23 5.00 4.59
C ARG A 91 1.41 4.87 5.54
N LEU A 92 2.53 5.51 5.21
CA LEU A 92 3.74 5.52 6.02
C LEU A 92 4.14 6.96 6.39
N PRO A 93 4.80 7.16 7.55
CA PRO A 93 5.29 8.48 7.97
C PRO A 93 6.52 8.97 7.18
N ASN A 94 7.17 8.07 6.45
CA ASN A 94 8.36 8.26 5.61
C ASN A 94 8.37 7.19 4.50
N ASP A 95 9.40 7.15 3.67
CA ASP A 95 9.57 6.10 2.66
C ASP A 95 9.70 4.70 3.27
N VAL A 96 9.43 3.69 2.44
CA VAL A 96 9.38 2.27 2.85
C VAL A 96 10.70 1.86 3.50
N ASP A 97 11.85 2.19 2.93
CA ASP A 97 13.15 1.76 3.45
C ASP A 97 13.45 2.40 4.82
N ASN A 98 13.17 3.69 4.98
CA ASN A 98 13.32 4.38 6.25
C ASN A 98 12.31 3.92 7.30
N HIS A 99 11.09 3.55 6.88
CA HIS A 99 10.10 2.94 7.76
C HIS A 99 10.59 1.59 8.29
N LEU A 100 11.11 0.74 7.41
CA LEU A 100 11.62 -0.60 7.74
C LEU A 100 12.82 -0.56 8.71
N ARG A 101 13.68 0.47 8.60
CA ARG A 101 14.80 0.69 9.54
C ARG A 101 14.40 1.35 10.87
N SER A 102 13.16 1.79 11.03
CA SER A 102 12.74 2.55 12.21
C SER A 102 12.45 1.63 13.40
N THR A 103 13.03 1.97 14.56
CA THR A 103 12.71 1.34 15.86
C THR A 103 11.47 1.94 16.53
N ARG A 104 10.87 2.98 15.95
CA ARG A 104 9.74 3.69 16.56
C ARG A 104 8.45 2.89 16.36
N THR A 105 7.87 2.41 17.45
CA THR A 105 6.56 1.75 17.44
C THR A 105 5.45 2.80 17.47
N PRO A 106 4.53 2.80 16.49
CA PRO A 106 3.37 3.67 16.54
C PRO A 106 2.43 3.31 17.71
N ALA A 107 1.93 4.32 18.43
CA ALA A 107 1.11 4.16 19.62
C ALA A 107 -0.41 3.95 19.36
N SER A 108 -0.84 3.69 18.12
CA SER A 108 -2.26 3.63 17.75
C SER A 108 -2.58 2.39 16.94
N TRP A 109 -3.73 1.76 17.24
CA TRP A 109 -4.28 0.64 16.48
C TRP A 109 -4.44 0.95 14.99
N THR A 110 -4.73 2.22 14.65
CA THR A 110 -4.85 2.69 13.25
C THR A 110 -3.56 2.56 12.45
N LYS A 111 -2.43 2.32 13.13
CA LYS A 111 -1.09 2.16 12.56
C LYS A 111 -0.55 0.74 12.72
N VAL A 112 -1.37 -0.24 13.14
CA VAL A 112 -0.95 -1.63 13.30
C VAL A 112 -0.29 -2.19 12.04
N GLY A 113 -0.83 -1.87 10.85
CA GLY A 113 -0.25 -2.29 9.59
C GLY A 113 1.19 -1.82 9.35
N GLN A 114 1.58 -0.69 9.95
CA GLN A 114 2.95 -0.19 9.88
C GLN A 114 3.91 -1.07 10.69
N ILE A 115 3.45 -1.58 11.84
CA ILE A 115 4.22 -2.51 12.67
C ILE A 115 4.34 -3.84 11.94
N ARG A 116 3.21 -4.39 11.47
CA ARG A 116 3.16 -5.67 10.76
C ARG A 116 4.05 -5.70 9.53
N LEU A 117 4.09 -4.61 8.76
CA LEU A 117 4.96 -4.52 7.58
C LEU A 117 6.44 -4.66 7.95
N ARG A 118 6.87 -4.19 9.13
CA ARG A 118 8.26 -4.33 9.59
C ARG A 118 8.58 -5.72 10.10
N GLU A 119 7.63 -6.34 10.80
CA GLU A 119 7.76 -7.68 11.40
C GLU A 119 7.75 -8.79 10.34
N LEU A 120 7.33 -8.49 9.11
CA LEU A 120 7.26 -9.46 8.03
C LEU A 120 8.64 -9.69 7.39
N GLU A 121 9.57 -10.32 8.11
CA GLU A 121 10.99 -10.42 7.73
C GLU A 121 11.24 -11.25 6.45
N ASP A 122 10.60 -12.40 6.29
CA ASP A 122 10.79 -13.37 5.18
C ASP A 122 10.11 -12.96 3.84
N VAL A 123 9.82 -11.68 3.66
CA VAL A 123 9.10 -11.17 2.49
C VAL A 123 9.82 -9.98 1.91
N LYS A 124 10.19 -10.09 0.63
CA LYS A 124 10.73 -8.97 -0.14
C LYS A 124 9.66 -7.90 -0.31
N LYS A 125 10.05 -6.66 -0.03
CA LYS A 125 9.18 -5.46 -0.09
C LYS A 125 9.73 -4.52 -1.15
N GLU A 126 8.93 -4.20 -2.15
CA GLU A 126 9.33 -3.30 -3.23
C GLU A 126 8.29 -2.21 -3.44
N THR A 127 8.73 -0.96 -3.46
CA THR A 127 7.84 0.16 -3.75
C THR A 127 7.53 0.21 -5.25
N VAL A 128 6.28 -0.07 -5.62
CA VAL A 128 5.77 -0.01 -6.99
C VAL A 128 5.29 1.40 -7.33
N SER A 129 4.65 2.06 -6.37
CA SER A 129 4.28 3.45 -6.50
C SER A 129 4.18 4.15 -5.15
N ALA A 130 4.39 5.46 -5.16
CA ALA A 130 4.28 6.31 -3.99
C ALA A 130 3.55 7.61 -4.34
N ARG A 131 2.80 8.14 -3.38
CA ARG A 131 2.18 9.47 -3.40
C ARG A 131 2.51 10.16 -2.10
N THR A 132 3.67 10.81 -2.09
CA THR A 132 4.20 11.52 -0.94
C THR A 132 3.62 12.92 -0.83
N PHE A 133 3.57 13.42 0.40
CA PHE A 133 3.16 14.78 0.74
C PHE A 133 4.09 15.28 1.84
N GLY A 134 4.94 16.26 1.51
CA GLY A 134 5.93 16.83 2.42
C GLY A 134 7.34 16.24 2.26
N PRO A 135 8.34 16.88 2.89
CA PRO A 135 9.76 16.58 2.69
C PRO A 135 10.24 15.31 3.41
N SER A 136 9.49 14.79 4.40
CA SER A 136 9.87 13.59 5.14
C SER A 136 9.61 12.29 4.38
N GLY A 137 9.03 12.38 3.17
CA GLY A 137 8.50 11.21 2.46
C GLY A 137 7.24 10.65 3.11
N GLU A 138 6.49 11.39 3.93
CA GLU A 138 5.17 10.91 4.37
C GLU A 138 4.28 10.67 3.16
N GLY A 139 3.58 9.54 3.08
CA GLY A 139 2.89 9.20 1.84
C GLY A 139 2.00 7.97 1.89
N TRP A 140 1.26 7.78 0.80
CA TRP A 140 0.63 6.51 0.45
C TRP A 140 1.54 5.71 -0.48
N TYR A 141 1.68 4.42 -0.19
CA TYR A 141 2.59 3.52 -0.89
C TYR A 141 1.83 2.31 -1.39
N LEU A 142 2.16 1.89 -2.60
CA LEU A 142 1.83 0.59 -3.16
C LEU A 142 3.10 -0.25 -3.14
N VAL A 143 3.11 -1.28 -2.30
CA VAL A 143 4.26 -2.15 -2.06
C VAL A 143 3.96 -3.52 -2.62
N ARG A 144 4.82 -4.04 -3.50
CA ARG A 144 4.81 -5.45 -3.89
C ARG A 144 5.45 -6.27 -2.77
N LEU A 145 4.73 -7.32 -2.36
CA LEU A 145 5.15 -8.30 -1.38
C LEU A 145 5.34 -9.64 -2.10
N SER A 146 6.55 -10.18 -2.01
CA SER A 146 6.89 -11.49 -2.58
C SER A 146 7.64 -12.31 -1.52
N PRO A 147 7.33 -13.59 -1.34
CA PRO A 147 8.18 -14.48 -0.55
C PRO A 147 9.62 -14.38 -1.05
N GLU A 148 10.61 -14.42 -0.14
CA GLU A 148 11.99 -14.61 -0.58
C GLU A 148 12.17 -16.04 -1.13
N ASP A 149 12.89 -16.17 -2.25
CA ASP A 149 13.30 -17.47 -2.76
C ASP A 149 14.27 -18.09 -1.73
N ARG A 150 13.76 -18.98 -0.87
CA ARG A 150 14.58 -19.76 0.07
C ARG A 150 15.27 -20.92 -0.64
#